data_AF-A0A7V2N2J6-F1
#
_entry.id   AF-A0A7V2N2J6-F1
#
_cell.length_a   1.000
_cell.length_b   1.000
_cell.length_c   1.000
_cell.angle_alpha   90.00
_cell.angle_beta   90.00
_cell.angle_gamma   90.00
#
_symmetry.space_group_name_H-M   'P 1'
#
loop_
_entity.id
_entity.type
_entity.pdbx_description
1 polymer ?
#
loop_
_entity_poly.entity_id
_entity_poly.type
_entity_poly.pdbx_seq_one_letter_code
_entity_poly.pdbx_strand_id
1 'polypeptide(L)'
;MAKLSAIRTDLKRAEEGTWVPFAEGIEVCIASLNSERFKAARRRLLKPHVRELRAGTGEAGERVLELIKPAVARFIVVDWRNLQDDEGEPIPYSPEKCLELFRDPTLQDFYAWVLNTAGESELFRQEVLDDAEKNS
;
A
#
# COMPACT_ATOMS: atom_id res chain seq x y z
N MET A 1 -28.33 -10.53 10.54
CA MET A 1 -27.86 -9.17 10.92
C MET A 1 -26.34 -9.19 10.89
N ALA A 2 -25.69 -8.19 10.29
CA ALA A 2 -24.22 -8.10 10.29
C ALA A 2 -23.69 -7.64 11.66
N LYS A 3 -22.57 -8.21 12.13
CA LYS A 3 -21.91 -7.85 13.40
C LYS A 3 -20.86 -6.77 13.16
N LEU A 4 -20.73 -5.81 14.08
CA LEU A 4 -19.67 -4.77 14.03
C LEU A 4 -18.26 -5.36 14.01
N SER A 5 -18.06 -6.52 14.65
CA SER A 5 -16.77 -7.23 14.62
C SER A 5 -16.34 -7.64 13.21
N ALA A 6 -17.29 -7.93 12.32
CA ALA A 6 -17.00 -8.37 10.95
C ALA A 6 -16.43 -7.27 10.05
N ILE A 7 -16.46 -6.00 10.48
CA ILE A 7 -15.89 -4.87 9.75
C ILE A 7 -14.71 -4.23 10.49
N ARG A 8 -14.24 -4.85 11.58
CA ARG A 8 -13.13 -4.32 12.37
C ARG A 8 -11.81 -4.57 11.63
N THR A 9 -10.98 -3.54 11.54
CA THR A 9 -9.63 -3.63 10.96
C THR A 9 -8.65 -4.21 11.98
N ASP A 10 -7.80 -5.12 11.53
CA ASP A 10 -6.60 -5.53 12.24
C ASP A 10 -5.53 -4.45 12.06
N LEU A 11 -5.30 -3.66 13.10
CA LEU A 11 -4.34 -2.56 13.07
C LEU A 11 -2.90 -3.04 12.89
N LYS A 12 -2.57 -4.24 13.37
CA LYS A 12 -1.23 -4.81 13.20
C LYS A 12 -1.02 -5.21 11.75
N ARG A 13 -1.98 -5.92 11.15
CA ARG A 13 -1.96 -6.28 9.73
C ARG A 13 -1.97 -5.04 8.83
N ALA A 14 -2.69 -3.98 9.21
CA ALA A 14 -2.69 -2.72 8.49
C ALA A 14 -1.32 -2.01 8.48
N GLU A 15 -0.48 -2.23 9.49
CA GLU A 15 0.87 -1.65 9.62
C GLU A 15 1.98 -2.56 9.07
N GLU A 16 1.90 -3.87 9.31
CA GLU A 16 2.91 -4.87 8.89
C GLU A 16 2.68 -5.38 7.47
N GLY A 17 1.47 -5.19 6.94
CA GLY A 17 1.08 -5.58 5.61
C GLY A 17 0.61 -7.02 5.49
N THR A 18 0.15 -7.34 4.29
CA THR A 18 -0.30 -8.67 3.88
C THR A 18 0.30 -8.99 2.53
N TRP A 19 0.74 -10.24 2.35
CA TRP A 19 1.20 -10.71 1.04
C TRP A 19 0.01 -10.79 0.08
N VAL A 20 0.13 -10.12 -1.06
CA VAL A 20 -0.87 -10.09 -2.12
C VAL A 20 -0.21 -10.48 -3.44
N PRO A 21 -0.80 -11.42 -4.20
CA PRO A 21 -0.30 -11.77 -5.53
C PRO A 21 -0.51 -10.60 -6.51
N PHE A 22 0.49 -10.32 -7.32
CA PHE A 22 0.43 -9.29 -8.36
C PHE A 22 0.33 -9.92 -9.76
N ALA A 23 1.45 -10.39 -10.31
CA ALA A 23 1.56 -10.95 -11.65
C ALA A 23 2.66 -12.02 -11.69
N GLU A 24 2.50 -13.04 -12.53
CA GLU A 24 3.55 -14.05 -12.83
C GLU A 24 4.21 -14.69 -11.60
N GLY A 25 3.46 -14.85 -10.50
CA GLY A 25 3.98 -15.43 -9.24
C GLY A 25 4.72 -14.44 -8.34
N ILE A 26 4.82 -13.17 -8.73
CA ILE A 26 5.26 -12.06 -7.88
C ILE A 26 4.23 -11.83 -6.79
N GLU A 27 4.71 -11.73 -5.56
CA GLU A 27 3.90 -11.37 -4.41
C GLU A 27 4.52 -10.16 -3.72
N VAL A 28 3.66 -9.24 -3.28
CA VAL A 28 4.06 -8.00 -2.61
C VAL A 28 3.40 -7.93 -1.25
N CYS A 29 4.18 -7.64 -0.22
CA CYS A 29 3.65 -7.38 1.11
C CYS A 29 3.19 -5.93 1.20
N ILE A 30 1.88 -5.72 1.28
CA ILE A 30 1.23 -4.41 1.20
C ILE A 30 0.58 -4.05 2.53
N ALA A 31 0.97 -2.91 3.09
CA ALA A 31 0.34 -2.26 4.24
C ALA A 31 -0.78 -1.31 3.82
N SER A 32 -1.64 -0.94 4.76
CA SER A 32 -2.82 -0.13 4.48
C SER A 32 -2.47 1.35 4.27
N LEU A 33 -3.20 2.02 3.38
CA LEU A 33 -3.23 3.49 3.29
C LEU A 33 -3.72 4.14 4.60
N ASN A 34 -4.39 3.37 5.46
CA ASN A 34 -4.86 3.81 6.77
C ASN A 34 -3.86 3.55 7.91
N SER A 35 -2.66 3.04 7.64
CA SER A 35 -1.59 2.94 8.64
C SER A 35 -1.16 4.33 9.14
N GLU A 36 -0.85 4.42 10.43
CA GLU A 36 -0.41 5.67 11.05
C GLU A 36 0.98 6.08 10.53
N ARG A 37 1.85 5.10 10.23
CA ARG A 37 3.17 5.36 9.63
C ARG A 37 3.05 6.06 8.29
N PHE A 38 2.21 5.55 7.39
CA PHE A 38 1.99 6.19 6.09
C PHE A 38 1.29 7.54 6.22
N LYS A 39 0.24 7.66 7.05
CA LYS A 39 -0.46 8.94 7.27
C LYS A 39 0.49 10.03 7.76
N ALA A 40 1.37 9.70 8.71
CA ALA A 40 2.35 10.63 9.24
C ALA A 40 3.35 11.08 8.17
N ALA A 41 3.89 10.13 7.40
CA ALA A 41 4.82 10.40 6.30
C ALA A 41 4.17 11.27 5.20
N ARG A 42 2.97 10.90 4.75
CA ARG A 42 2.17 11.65 3.77
C ARG A 42 1.92 13.08 4.24
N ARG A 43 1.48 13.27 5.50
CA ARG A 43 1.27 14.61 6.07
C ARG A 43 2.55 15.44 6.04
N ARG A 44 3.69 14.84 6.39
CA ARG A 44 4.99 15.54 6.38
C ARG A 44 5.39 15.97 4.97
N LEU A 45 5.20 15.11 3.96
CA LEU A 45 5.54 15.40 2.57
C LEU A 45 4.63 16.45 1.94
N LEU A 46 3.33 16.43 2.24
CA LEU A 46 2.37 17.36 1.65
C LEU A 46 2.34 18.73 2.35
N LYS A 47 2.72 18.81 3.63
CA LYS A 47 2.65 20.06 4.43
C LYS A 47 3.29 21.28 3.75
N PRO A 48 4.49 21.20 3.14
CA PRO A 48 5.10 22.33 2.44
C PRO A 48 4.32 22.79 1.21
N HIS A 49 3.59 21.88 0.56
CA HIS A 49 2.90 22.12 -0.71
C HIS A 49 1.42 22.45 -0.55
N VAL A 50 0.88 22.52 0.67
CA VAL A 50 -0.57 22.71 0.92
C VAL A 50 -1.13 23.95 0.23
N ARG A 51 -0.38 25.05 0.16
CA ARG A 51 -0.83 26.28 -0.50
C ARG A 51 -0.95 26.10 -2.01
N GLU A 52 0.06 25.49 -2.64
CA GLU A 52 0.09 25.18 -4.08
C GLU A 52 -1.04 24.22 -4.45
N LEU A 53 -1.20 23.15 -3.67
CA LEU A 53 -2.22 22.12 -3.91
C LEU A 53 -3.65 22.65 -3.75
N ARG A 54 -3.88 23.66 -2.90
CA ARG A 54 -5.18 24.32 -2.73
C ARG A 54 -5.49 25.36 -3.81
N ALA A 55 -4.48 25.88 -4.50
CA ALA A 55 -4.65 26.86 -5.56
C ALA A 55 -5.31 26.28 -6.81
N GLY A 56 -5.47 24.94 -6.89
CA GLY A 56 -6.46 24.31 -7.75
C GLY A 56 -6.13 24.35 -9.24
N THR A 57 -4.93 23.90 -9.64
CA THR A 57 -4.73 23.43 -11.02
C THR A 57 -5.28 22.00 -11.16
N GLY A 58 -5.76 21.62 -12.34
CA GLY A 58 -6.29 20.27 -12.59
C GLY A 58 -5.30 19.14 -12.28
N GLU A 59 -4.01 19.47 -12.20
CA GLU A 59 -2.88 18.58 -11.93
C GLU A 59 -2.63 18.33 -10.43
N ALA A 60 -3.41 18.93 -9.52
CA ALA A 60 -3.17 18.81 -8.07
C ALA A 60 -3.20 17.34 -7.58
N GLY A 61 -4.04 16.49 -8.19
CA GLY A 61 -4.12 15.07 -7.89
C GLY A 61 -2.84 14.32 -8.24
N GLU A 62 -2.38 14.44 -9.49
CA GLU A 62 -1.14 13.84 -9.98
C GLU A 62 0.07 14.34 -9.19
N ARG A 63 0.10 15.65 -8.90
CA ARG A 63 1.16 16.24 -8.08
C ARG A 63 1.21 15.65 -6.67
N VAL A 64 0.06 15.40 -6.05
CA VAL A 64 0.00 14.71 -4.75
C VAL A 64 0.57 13.30 -4.88
N LEU A 65 0.19 12.54 -5.90
CA LEU A 65 0.68 11.18 -6.12
C LEU A 65 2.21 11.17 -6.25
N GLU A 66 2.78 12.07 -7.05
CA GLU A 66 4.24 12.20 -7.18
C GLU A 66 4.93 12.55 -5.86
N LEU A 67 4.35 13.46 -5.08
CA LEU A 67 4.92 13.87 -3.79
C LEU A 67 4.90 12.75 -2.75
N ILE A 68 3.95 11.82 -2.82
CA ILE A 68 3.80 10.75 -1.83
C ILE A 68 4.46 9.43 -2.24
N LYS A 69 4.89 9.24 -3.50
CA LYS A 69 5.60 8.03 -3.95
C LYS A 69 6.70 7.56 -2.99
N PRO A 70 7.57 8.43 -2.42
CA PRO A 70 8.58 8.01 -1.44
C PRO A 70 7.99 7.43 -0.15
N ALA A 71 6.82 7.94 0.30
CA ALA A 71 6.13 7.37 1.45
C ALA A 71 5.45 6.04 1.11
N VAL A 72 4.89 5.90 -0.10
CA VAL A 72 4.29 4.63 -0.56
C VAL A 72 5.37 3.54 -0.63
N ALA A 73 6.50 3.83 -1.28
CA ALA A 73 7.59 2.87 -1.43
C ALA A 73 8.18 2.38 -0.10
N ARG A 74 8.15 3.23 0.95
CA ARG A 74 8.73 2.93 2.26
C ARG A 74 7.75 2.35 3.28
N PHE A 75 6.48 2.73 3.22
CA PHE A 75 5.51 2.43 4.28
C PHE A 75 4.28 1.66 3.80
N ILE A 76 4.05 1.58 2.49
CA ILE A 76 2.95 0.79 1.92
C ILE A 76 3.49 -0.51 1.35
N VAL A 77 4.57 -0.47 0.55
CA VAL A 77 5.30 -1.69 0.21
C VAL A 77 6.22 -2.02 1.36
N VAL A 78 6.02 -3.17 2.00
CA VAL A 78 6.82 -3.65 3.12
C VAL A 78 7.93 -4.58 2.62
N ASP A 79 7.61 -5.42 1.64
CA ASP A 79 8.52 -6.38 1.01
C ASP A 79 7.95 -6.89 -0.32
N TRP A 80 8.74 -7.62 -1.11
CA TRP A 80 8.26 -8.42 -2.25
C TRP A 80 9.07 -9.71 -2.38
N ARG A 81 8.52 -10.70 -3.10
CA ARG A 81 9.23 -11.93 -3.43
C ARG A 81 8.95 -12.35 -4.86
N ASN A 82 9.88 -13.13 -5.42
CA ASN A 82 9.86 -13.64 -6.79
C ASN A 82 9.90 -12.53 -7.88
N LEU A 83 10.39 -11.34 -7.54
CA LEU A 83 10.66 -10.29 -8.52
C LEU A 83 12.08 -10.48 -9.08
N GLN A 84 12.20 -10.56 -10.39
CA GLN A 84 13.47 -10.70 -11.11
C GLN A 84 13.55 -9.64 -12.22
N ASP A 85 14.76 -9.34 -12.69
CA ASP A 85 14.95 -8.57 -13.91
C ASP A 85 14.85 -9.47 -15.15
N ASP A 86 15.00 -8.87 -16.34
CA ASP A 86 14.90 -9.56 -17.63
C ASP A 86 16.03 -10.59 -17.84
N GLU A 87 17.11 -10.54 -17.06
CA GLU A 87 18.21 -11.49 -17.07
C GLU A 87 17.98 -12.66 -16.10
N GLY A 88 16.91 -12.61 -15.30
CA GLY A 88 16.53 -13.62 -14.32
C GLY A 88 17.16 -13.41 -12.94
N GLU A 89 17.83 -12.29 -12.70
CA GLU A 89 18.46 -12.00 -11.43
C GLU A 89 17.43 -11.45 -10.42
N PRO A 90 17.42 -11.95 -9.17
CA PRO A 90 16.45 -11.53 -8.18
C PRO A 90 16.66 -10.05 -7.80
N ILE A 91 15.58 -9.28 -7.81
CA ILE A 91 15.58 -7.90 -7.35
C ILE A 91 15.18 -7.91 -5.86
N PRO A 92 16.10 -7.73 -4.91
CA PRO A 92 15.74 -7.67 -3.49
C PRO A 92 14.96 -6.38 -3.20
N TYR A 93 14.00 -6.48 -2.30
CA TYR A 93 13.25 -5.32 -1.87
C TYR A 93 14.15 -4.31 -1.15
N SER A 94 14.00 -3.05 -1.53
CA SER A 94 14.41 -1.90 -0.74
C SER A 94 13.46 -0.73 -1.05
N PRO A 95 13.22 0.19 -0.11
CA PRO A 95 12.43 1.39 -0.37
C PRO A 95 12.96 2.21 -1.56
N GLU A 96 14.28 2.24 -1.73
CA GLU A 96 14.95 2.98 -2.80
C GLU A 96 14.70 2.33 -4.16
N LYS A 97 14.84 1.00 -4.27
CA LYS A 97 14.50 0.26 -5.49
C LYS A 97 13.01 0.33 -5.81
N CYS A 98 12.14 0.22 -4.81
CA CYS A 98 10.69 0.35 -4.99
C CYS A 98 10.32 1.75 -5.52
N LEU A 99 10.96 2.81 -5.00
CA LEU A 99 10.76 4.16 -5.50
C LEU A 99 11.28 4.33 -6.94
N GLU A 100 12.38 3.68 -7.30
CA GLU A 100 12.88 3.65 -8.69
C GLU A 100 11.84 3.04 -9.63
N LEU A 101 11.28 1.87 -9.28
CA LEU A 101 10.22 1.22 -10.06
C LEU A 101 8.96 2.11 -10.16
N PHE A 102 8.55 2.79 -9.09
CA PHE A 102 7.41 3.74 -9.12
C PHE A 102 7.63 4.98 -9.98
N ARG A 103 8.89 5.31 -10.30
CA ARG A 103 9.24 6.43 -11.16
C ARG A 103 9.38 6.03 -12.61
N ASP A 104 9.50 4.73 -12.89
CA ASP A 104 9.51 4.22 -14.25
C ASP A 104 8.11 4.38 -14.90
N PRO A 105 7.98 5.15 -15.98
CA PRO A 105 6.71 5.31 -16.69
C PRO A 105 6.13 4.00 -17.24
N THR A 106 6.97 3.00 -17.51
CA THR A 106 6.54 1.69 -18.02
C THR A 106 5.95 0.80 -16.93
N LEU A 107 6.19 1.12 -15.66
CA LEU A 107 5.69 0.39 -14.49
C LEU A 107 4.60 1.17 -13.73
N GLN A 108 3.93 2.12 -14.39
CA GLN A 108 2.85 2.89 -13.76
C GLN A 108 1.71 2.01 -13.24
N ASP A 109 1.39 0.93 -13.95
CA ASP A 109 0.35 -0.03 -13.53
C ASP A 109 0.71 -0.74 -12.22
N PHE A 110 2.00 -1.01 -11.98
CA PHE A 110 2.46 -1.57 -10.71
C PHE A 110 2.21 -0.59 -9.56
N TYR A 111 2.56 0.69 -9.73
CA TYR A 111 2.29 1.71 -8.71
C TYR A 111 0.78 1.90 -8.47
N ALA A 112 -0.02 1.96 -9.53
CA ALA A 112 -1.46 2.09 -9.44
C ALA A 112 -2.10 0.89 -8.71
N TRP A 113 -1.65 -0.32 -9.03
CA TRP A 113 -2.06 -1.55 -8.34
C TRP A 113 -1.75 -1.48 -6.84
N VAL A 114 -0.50 -1.13 -6.46
CA VAL A 114 -0.12 -1.01 -5.04
C VAL A 114 -1.05 -0.05 -4.29
N LEU A 115 -1.35 1.12 -4.87
CA LEU A 115 -2.24 2.09 -4.22
C LEU A 115 -3.67 1.57 -4.06
N ASN A 116 -4.21 0.92 -5.10
CA ASN A 116 -5.55 0.35 -5.07
C ASN A 116 -5.65 -0.74 -3.99
N THR A 117 -4.72 -1.69 -4.00
CA THR A 117 -4.65 -2.78 -3.04
C THR A 117 -4.48 -2.28 -1.60
N ALA A 118 -3.62 -1.28 -1.38
CA ALA A 118 -3.46 -0.69 -0.05
C ALA A 118 -4.72 0.02 0.49
N GLY A 119 -5.65 0.40 -0.41
CA GLY A 119 -6.95 0.98 -0.07
C GLY A 119 -8.04 -0.05 0.24
N GLU A 120 -7.83 -1.33 -0.12
CA GLU A 120 -8.80 -2.40 0.08
C GLU A 120 -8.90 -2.78 1.55
N SER A 121 -9.89 -2.19 2.23
CA SER A 121 -10.11 -2.40 3.67
C SER A 121 -10.39 -3.87 4.02
N GLU A 122 -10.82 -4.66 3.02
CA GLU A 122 -11.09 -6.10 3.14
C GLU A 122 -9.84 -6.91 3.49
N LEU A 123 -8.69 -6.54 2.91
CA LEU A 123 -7.40 -7.21 3.13
C LEU A 123 -6.89 -7.09 4.56
N PHE A 124 -7.38 -6.08 5.28
CA PHE A 124 -6.94 -5.74 6.63
C PHE A 124 -8.02 -6.01 7.69
N ARG A 125 -9.12 -6.70 7.37
CA ARG A 125 -10.11 -7.06 8.38
C ARG A 125 -9.55 -8.07 9.37
N GLN A 126 -9.97 -7.95 10.64
CA GLN A 126 -9.75 -9.01 11.61
C GLN A 126 -10.50 -10.25 11.16
N GLU A 127 -9.83 -11.39 11.18
CA GLU A 127 -10.51 -12.67 11.06
C GLU A 127 -11.44 -12.84 12.26
N VAL A 128 -12.75 -12.85 12.01
CA VAL A 128 -13.72 -13.25 13.01
C VAL A 128 -13.65 -14.76 13.08
N LEU A 129 -12.93 -15.30 14.06
CA LEU A 129 -13.07 -16.70 14.44
C LEU A 129 -14.49 -16.89 14.97
N ASP A 130 -15.34 -17.56 14.19
CA ASP A 130 -16.67 -17.99 14.64
C ASP A 130 -16.51 -19.12 15.67
N ASP A 131 -16.32 -18.74 16.94
CA ASP A 131 -16.17 -19.65 18.08
C ASP A 131 -17.53 -20.00 18.75
N ALA A 132 -18.55 -20.35 17.95
CA ALA A 132 -19.82 -20.95 18.39
C ALA A 132 -20.54 -21.48 17.14
N GLU A 133 -20.70 -22.79 16.88
CA GLU A 133 -21.61 -23.72 17.57
C GLU A 133 -21.16 -25.19 17.34
N LYS A 134 -20.21 -25.70 18.12
CA LYS A 134 -20.03 -27.15 18.32
C LYS A 134 -19.82 -27.48 19.80
N ASN A 135 -20.69 -26.97 20.67
CA ASN A 135 -20.96 -27.60 21.96
C ASN A 135 -22.21 -26.99 22.62
N SER A 136 -23.39 -27.53 22.29
CA SER A 136 -24.47 -27.82 23.25
C SER A 136 -25.62 -28.54 22.57
#